data_AF-A0A067BKA4-F1
#
_entry.id   AF-A0A067BKA4-F1
#
_cell.length_a   1.000
_cell.length_b   1.000
_cell.length_c   1.000
_cell.angle_alpha   90.00
_cell.angle_beta   90.00
_cell.angle_gamma   90.00
#
_symmetry.space_group_name_H-M   'P 1'
#
loop_
_entity.id
_entity.type
_entity.pdbx_description
1 polymer ?
#
loop_
_entity_poly.entity_id
_entity_poly.type
_entity_poly.pdbx_seq_one_letter_code
_entity_poly.pdbx_strand_id
1 'polypeptide(L)'
;MVISNAKMATYDFLAELRGGAFYPASSIEKGRTLLRELCAAIEDAKPLTLDGLERLTHATTAGFNALEDELNEQGSMIDTVARECIANDIGVIAEAYGFLQFDIESLIANREW
;
A
#
# COMPACT_ATOMS: atom_id res chain seq x y z
N MET A 1 -16.11 2.75 3.01
CA MET A 1 -15.19 3.85 3.37
C MET A 1 -15.14 4.83 2.21
N VAL A 2 -15.11 6.14 2.49
CA VAL A 2 -15.09 7.18 1.45
C VAL A 2 -13.76 7.93 1.56
N ILE A 3 -12.98 7.95 0.49
CA ILE A 3 -11.74 8.72 0.38
C ILE A 3 -12.12 10.08 -0.22
N SER A 4 -11.76 11.16 0.46
CA SER A 4 -12.09 12.54 0.06
C SER A 4 -11.15 13.06 -1.03
N ASN A 5 -9.90 12.60 -1.03
CA ASN A 5 -8.92 12.95 -2.05
C ASN A 5 -9.35 12.38 -3.41
N ALA A 6 -9.73 13.27 -4.34
CA ALA A 6 -10.27 12.89 -5.63
C ALA A 6 -9.30 12.02 -6.47
N LYS A 7 -7.98 12.27 -6.38
CA LYS A 7 -6.97 11.46 -7.08
C LYS A 7 -6.98 10.04 -6.51
N MET A 8 -6.93 9.90 -5.19
CA MET A 8 -6.89 8.59 -4.51
C MET A 8 -8.21 7.82 -4.58
N ALA A 9 -9.35 8.52 -4.60
CA ALA A 9 -10.67 7.89 -4.71
C ALA A 9 -10.80 7.04 -5.99
N THR A 10 -10.22 7.52 -7.10
CA THR A 10 -10.23 6.84 -8.41
C THR A 10 -8.93 6.16 -8.77
N TYR A 11 -7.89 6.27 -7.93
CA TYR A 11 -6.59 5.67 -8.22
C TYR A 11 -6.69 4.15 -8.23
N ASP A 12 -5.94 3.56 -9.15
CA ASP A 12 -6.07 2.16 -9.48
C ASP A 12 -4.93 1.34 -8.88
N PHE A 13 -5.01 1.14 -7.57
CA PHE A 13 -3.97 0.47 -6.77
C PHE A 13 -3.64 -0.94 -7.27
N LEU A 14 -2.37 -1.33 -7.20
CA LEU A 14 -1.83 -2.63 -7.60
C LEU A 14 -2.17 -2.97 -9.05
N ALA A 15 -2.28 -1.96 -9.93
CA ALA A 15 -2.71 -2.14 -11.31
C ALA A 15 -1.84 -3.13 -12.08
N GLU A 16 -0.53 -3.12 -11.82
CA GLU A 16 0.47 -3.96 -12.48
C GLU A 16 0.34 -5.44 -12.14
N LEU A 17 -0.20 -5.77 -10.96
CA LEU A 17 -0.35 -7.17 -10.52
C LEU A 17 -1.57 -7.85 -11.12
N ARG A 18 -2.48 -7.09 -11.76
CA ARG A 18 -3.72 -7.65 -12.31
C ARG A 18 -3.51 -8.28 -13.68
N GLY A 19 -4.29 -9.32 -13.95
CA GLY A 19 -4.30 -10.01 -15.23
C GLY A 19 -3.24 -11.12 -15.35
N GLY A 20 -2.31 -11.20 -14.41
CA GLY A 20 -1.43 -12.36 -14.24
C GLY A 20 -2.13 -13.49 -13.49
N ALA A 21 -1.81 -14.73 -13.83
CA ALA A 21 -2.30 -15.91 -13.08
C ALA A 21 -1.53 -16.13 -11.76
N PHE A 22 -0.39 -15.45 -11.58
CA PHE A 22 0.48 -15.64 -10.43
C PHE A 22 -0.04 -14.97 -9.16
N TYR A 23 -0.72 -13.82 -9.27
CA TYR A 23 -1.31 -13.12 -8.12
C TYR A 23 -2.82 -13.38 -8.07
N PRO A 24 -3.33 -14.09 -7.05
CA PRO A 24 -4.76 -14.33 -6.90
C PRO A 24 -5.54 -13.01 -6.83
N ALA A 25 -6.62 -12.90 -7.60
CA ALA A 25 -7.44 -11.69 -7.64
C ALA A 25 -7.99 -11.29 -6.27
N SER A 26 -8.33 -12.27 -5.42
CA SER A 26 -8.76 -12.06 -4.04
C SER A 26 -7.68 -11.38 -3.19
N SER A 27 -6.41 -11.78 -3.34
CA SER A 27 -5.29 -11.17 -2.61
C SER A 27 -4.99 -9.77 -3.12
N ILE A 28 -5.09 -9.53 -4.43
CA ILE A 28 -4.96 -8.18 -5.01
C ILE A 28 -6.03 -7.25 -4.42
N GLU A 29 -7.29 -7.68 -4.32
CA GLU A 29 -8.35 -6.85 -3.75
C GLU A 29 -8.15 -6.59 -2.24
N LYS A 30 -7.56 -7.54 -1.49
CA LYS A 30 -7.15 -7.30 -0.09
C LYS A 30 -6.07 -6.22 -0.01
N GLY A 31 -5.01 -6.30 -0.84
CA GLY A 31 -3.96 -5.29 -0.90
C GLY A 31 -4.49 -3.91 -1.31
N ARG A 32 -5.42 -3.85 -2.28
CA ARG A 32 -6.11 -2.61 -2.68
C ARG A 32 -6.94 -2.03 -1.53
N THR A 33 -7.54 -2.89 -0.71
CA THR A 33 -8.30 -2.46 0.48
C THR A 33 -7.36 -1.84 1.50
N LEU A 34 -6.21 -2.46 1.81
CA LEU A 34 -5.19 -1.90 2.71
C LEU A 34 -4.72 -0.50 2.27
N LEU A 35 -4.45 -0.31 0.97
CA LEU A 35 -4.02 1.00 0.44
C LEU A 35 -5.12 2.06 0.49
N ARG A 36 -6.38 1.66 0.33
CA ARG A 36 -7.54 2.56 0.55
C ARG A 36 -7.70 2.92 2.03
N GLU A 37 -7.44 1.98 2.93
CA GLU A 37 -7.48 2.20 4.38
C GLU A 37 -6.36 3.16 4.81
N LEU A 38 -5.17 3.04 4.23
CA LEU A 38 -4.09 4.02 4.42
C LEU A 38 -4.54 5.43 4.04
N CYS A 39 -5.19 5.59 2.87
CA CYS A 39 -5.72 6.89 2.44
C CYS A 39 -6.69 7.48 3.48
N ALA A 40 -7.66 6.69 3.92
CA ALA A 40 -8.64 7.15 4.91
C ALA A 40 -7.98 7.45 6.27
N ALA A 41 -7.00 6.64 6.69
CA ALA A 41 -6.26 6.87 7.93
C ALA A 41 -5.45 8.17 7.88
N ILE A 42 -4.84 8.50 6.74
CA ILE A 42 -4.16 9.80 6.54
C ILE A 42 -5.16 10.96 6.58
N GLU A 43 -6.33 10.82 5.96
CA GLU A 43 -7.37 11.87 5.97
C GLU A 43 -7.94 12.12 7.37
N ASP A 44 -8.08 11.08 8.19
CA ASP A 44 -8.55 11.15 9.57
C ASP A 44 -7.47 11.73 10.50
N ALA A 45 -6.27 11.15 10.48
CA ALA A 45 -5.19 11.52 11.37
C ALA A 45 -4.48 12.83 10.98
N LYS A 46 -4.52 13.23 9.71
CA LYS A 46 -3.87 14.42 9.12
C LYS A 46 -2.43 14.61 9.62
N PRO A 47 -1.53 13.64 9.38
CA PRO A 47 -0.16 13.72 9.84
C PRO A 47 0.52 14.98 9.27
N LEU A 48 1.27 15.68 10.12
CA LEU A 48 2.03 16.89 9.75
C LEU A 48 3.53 16.63 9.60
N THR A 49 3.99 15.41 9.93
CA THR A 49 5.40 15.03 9.94
C THR A 49 5.59 13.69 9.25
N LEU A 50 6.81 13.46 8.75
CA LEU A 50 7.18 12.19 8.11
C LEU A 50 7.00 11.01 9.09
N ASP A 51 7.44 11.14 10.34
CA ASP A 51 7.20 10.12 11.38
C ASP A 51 5.72 9.78 11.56
N GLY A 52 4.83 10.77 11.37
CA GLY A 52 3.38 10.57 11.43
C GLY A 52 2.87 9.76 10.26
N LEU A 53 3.37 10.03 9.05
CA LEU A 53 3.08 9.25 7.86
C LEU A 53 3.64 7.83 7.97
N GLU A 54 4.90 7.68 8.40
CA GLU A 54 5.58 6.39 8.54
C GLU A 54 4.82 5.44 9.46
N ARG A 55 4.25 5.92 10.57
CA ARG A 55 3.42 5.06 11.43
C ARG A 55 2.20 4.50 10.70
N LEU A 56 1.58 5.28 9.82
CA LEU A 56 0.41 4.85 9.05
C LEU A 56 0.83 3.91 7.91
N THR A 57 1.91 4.21 7.21
CA THR A 57 2.42 3.35 6.13
C THR A 57 2.95 2.03 6.71
N HIS A 58 3.63 2.03 7.85
CA HIS A 58 4.09 0.80 8.53
C HIS A 58 2.92 -0.08 8.99
N ALA A 59 1.82 0.51 9.47
CA ALA A 59 0.61 -0.25 9.79
C ALA A 59 0.04 -0.94 8.53
N THR A 60 0.09 -0.26 7.39
CA THR A 60 -0.34 -0.81 6.09
C THR A 60 0.61 -1.90 5.61
N THR A 61 1.92 -1.67 5.69
CA THR A 61 2.98 -2.65 5.36
C THR A 61 2.87 -3.91 6.21
N ALA A 62 2.54 -3.79 7.49
CA ALA A 62 2.28 -4.95 8.35
C ALA A 62 1.06 -5.77 7.86
N GLY A 63 0.04 -5.11 7.30
CA GLY A 63 -1.06 -5.79 6.61
C GLY A 63 -0.61 -6.58 5.38
N PHE A 64 0.35 -6.05 4.61
CA PHE A 64 0.96 -6.79 3.51
C PHE A 64 1.84 -7.95 3.98
N ASN A 65 2.59 -7.80 5.08
CA ASN A 65 3.33 -8.92 5.68
C ASN A 65 2.38 -10.08 6.05
N ALA A 66 1.22 -9.78 6.63
CA ALA A 66 0.21 -10.81 6.92
C ALA A 66 -0.41 -11.41 5.65
N LEU A 67 -0.54 -10.62 4.57
CA LEU A 67 -1.06 -11.09 3.30
C LEU A 67 -0.08 -12.03 2.57
N GLU A 68 1.23 -11.91 2.83
CA GLU A 68 2.26 -12.79 2.28
C GLU A 68 2.04 -14.26 2.64
N ASP A 69 1.68 -14.54 3.89
CA ASP A 69 1.37 -15.90 4.34
C ASP A 69 0.21 -16.50 3.53
N GLU A 70 -0.85 -15.72 3.30
CA GLU A 70 -2.01 -16.17 2.50
C GLU A 70 -1.67 -16.36 1.02
N LEU A 71 -0.76 -15.54 0.47
CA LEU A 71 -0.27 -15.69 -0.90
C LEU A 71 0.51 -17.00 -1.05
N ASN A 72 1.38 -17.31 -0.09
CA ASN A 72 2.17 -18.54 -0.07
C ASN A 72 1.29 -19.80 -0.05
N GLU A 73 0.20 -19.79 0.72
CA GLU A 73 -0.80 -20.89 0.72
C GLU A 73 -1.46 -21.12 -0.66
N GLN A 74 -1.47 -20.09 -1.51
CA GLN A 74 -2.03 -20.11 -2.86
C GLN A 74 -0.96 -20.29 -3.95
N GLY A 75 0.30 -20.57 -3.58
CA GLY A 75 1.42 -20.71 -4.52
C GLY A 75 1.85 -19.39 -5.17
N SER A 76 1.56 -18.27 -4.50
CA SER A 76 1.95 -16.91 -4.86
C SER A 76 2.88 -16.33 -3.80
N MET A 77 3.39 -15.11 -4.01
CA MET A 77 4.22 -14.36 -3.06
C MET A 77 4.31 -12.90 -3.47
N ILE A 78 4.70 -12.03 -2.54
CA ILE A 78 5.17 -10.68 -2.81
C ILE A 78 6.62 -10.79 -3.31
N ASP A 79 6.74 -11.01 -4.61
CA ASP A 79 8.02 -10.98 -5.31
C ASP A 79 8.48 -9.54 -5.62
N THR A 80 9.57 -9.39 -6.37
CA THR A 80 10.12 -8.09 -6.75
C THR A 80 9.09 -7.17 -7.42
N VAL A 81 8.21 -7.71 -8.27
CA VAL A 81 7.20 -6.92 -8.99
C VAL A 81 6.12 -6.44 -8.03
N ALA A 82 5.62 -7.33 -7.16
CA ALA A 82 4.66 -6.95 -6.12
C ALA A 82 5.26 -5.94 -5.13
N ARG A 83 6.51 -6.15 -4.69
CA ARG A 83 7.25 -5.24 -3.79
C ARG A 83 7.33 -3.83 -4.37
N GLU A 84 7.73 -3.71 -5.63
CA GLU A 84 7.86 -2.42 -6.32
C GLU A 84 6.50 -1.76 -6.56
N CYS A 85 5.49 -2.54 -6.91
CA CYS A 85 4.13 -2.04 -7.10
C CYS A 85 3.54 -1.46 -5.81
N ILE A 86 3.67 -2.18 -4.69
CA ILE A 86 3.21 -1.74 -3.36
C ILE A 86 3.96 -0.46 -2.94
N ALA A 87 5.29 -0.45 -3.07
CA ALA A 87 6.12 0.70 -2.72
C ALA A 87 5.74 1.94 -3.55
N ASN A 88 5.59 1.78 -4.86
CA ASN A 88 5.19 2.86 -5.75
C ASN A 88 3.82 3.45 -5.35
N ASP A 89 2.85 2.60 -5.06
CA ASP A 89 1.52 3.05 -4.64
C ASP A 89 1.52 3.78 -3.30
N ILE A 90 2.32 3.33 -2.32
CA ILE A 90 2.52 4.05 -1.05
C ILE A 90 3.17 5.43 -1.30
N GLY A 91 4.15 5.51 -2.20
CA GLY A 91 4.77 6.77 -2.60
C GLY A 91 3.75 7.73 -3.25
N VAL A 92 2.92 7.24 -4.17
CA VAL A 92 1.87 8.02 -4.82
C VAL A 92 0.84 8.53 -3.79
N ILE A 93 0.51 7.72 -2.78
CA ILE A 93 -0.34 8.14 -1.65
C ILE A 93 0.34 9.27 -0.88
N ALA A 94 1.60 9.11 -0.48
CA ALA A 94 2.35 10.12 0.27
C ALA A 94 2.35 11.49 -0.46
N GLU A 95 2.67 11.47 -1.76
CA GLU A 95 2.64 12.67 -2.61
C GLU A 95 1.24 13.27 -2.70
N ALA A 96 0.20 12.45 -2.86
CA ALA A 96 -1.18 12.91 -2.97
C ALA A 96 -1.68 13.62 -1.71
N TYR A 97 -1.08 13.32 -0.54
CA TYR A 97 -1.36 13.99 0.73
C TYR A 97 -0.31 15.05 1.11
N GLY A 98 0.55 15.45 0.18
CA GLY A 98 1.43 16.61 0.31
C GLY A 98 2.83 16.33 0.85
N PHE A 99 3.20 15.06 1.05
CA PHE A 99 4.57 14.68 1.39
C PHE A 99 5.38 14.55 0.10
N LEU A 100 6.22 15.53 -0.19
CA LEU A 100 7.03 15.59 -1.42
C LEU A 100 8.50 15.22 -1.20
N GLN A 101 8.90 15.03 0.05
CA GLN A 101 10.25 14.67 0.45
C GLN A 101 10.15 13.53 1.46
N PHE A 102 10.36 12.31 0.96
CA PHE A 102 10.39 11.09 1.75
C PHE A 102 11.34 10.12 1.08
N ASP A 103 11.90 9.21 1.87
CA ASP A 103 12.55 8.02 1.36
C ASP A 103 11.52 6.89 1.33
N ILE A 104 11.31 6.29 0.16
CA ILE A 104 10.32 5.23 0.02
C ILE A 104 10.67 4.02 0.88
N GLU A 105 11.97 3.70 1.02
CA GLU A 105 12.43 2.58 1.85
C GLU A 105 12.08 2.80 3.32
N SER A 106 12.06 4.06 3.77
CA SER A 106 11.64 4.40 5.14
C SER A 106 10.14 4.21 5.34
N LEU A 107 9.29 4.53 4.35
CA LEU A 107 7.83 4.34 4.44
C LEU A 107 7.41 2.87 4.53
N ILE A 108 8.24 1.94 4.06
CA ILE A 108 7.99 0.49 4.07
C ILE A 108 9.07 -0.29 4.86
N ALA A 109 9.75 0.36 5.79
CA ALA A 109 10.92 -0.19 6.47
C ALA A 109 10.64 -1.47 7.28
N ASN A 110 9.39 -1.70 7.69
CA ASN A 110 8.97 -2.88 8.44
C ASN A 110 8.44 -4.03 7.55
N ARG A 111 8.68 -3.99 6.24
CA ARG A 111 8.33 -5.10 5.34
C ARG A 111 9.15 -6.35 5.66
N GLU A 112 8.53 -7.50 5.46
CA GLU A 112 9.18 -8.82 5.60
C GLU A 112 9.40 -9.52 4.24
N TRP A 113 8.98 -8.86 3.15
CA TRP A 113 9.05 -9.27 1.75
C TRP A 113 10.05 -8.45 0.93
#